data_AF-A0A4Q2YUF4-F1
#
_entry.id   AF-A0A4Q2YUF4-F1
#
_cell.length_a   1.000
_cell.length_b   1.000
_cell.length_c   1.000
_cell.angle_alpha   90.00
_cell.angle_beta   90.00
_cell.angle_gamma   90.00
#
_symmetry.space_group_name_H-M   'P 1'
#
loop_
_entity.id
_entity.type
_entity.pdbx_description
1 polymer ?
#
loop_
_entity_poly.entity_id
_entity_poly.type
_entity_poly.pdbx_seq_one_letter_code
_entity_poly.pdbx_strand_id
1 'polypeptide(L)'
;FYAKKHKVTWTGLGDGLCVVAPLGLLFGRAANFINGELYGRVANGVAWAVKFPLSLMEEPPEVQSAAWQECTRIEPSLGDAQSVDHLIAAARENPEVSKALGEFLQPRHPSQIYEGLLEGLALFLILYIVRVRFRNAPDGLLTGLFFLFYPIFRIFGEQFREPDAEMIGMFTKGQFFSFFMFAFSAAFLAHAWRGWKKRQTA
;
A
#
# COMPACT_ATOMS: atom_id res chain seq x y z
N PHE A 1 21.97 -15.59 -9.91
CA PHE A 1 23.42 -15.34 -10.02
C PHE A 1 24.13 -15.32 -8.67
N TYR A 2 23.79 -14.39 -7.76
CA TYR A 2 24.45 -14.21 -6.46
C TYR A 2 24.57 -15.50 -5.63
N ALA A 3 23.47 -16.23 -5.44
CA ALA A 3 23.47 -17.49 -4.67
C ALA A 3 24.49 -18.51 -5.17
N LYS A 4 24.58 -18.68 -6.51
CA LYS A 4 25.55 -19.57 -7.17
C LYS A 4 26.99 -19.08 -6.96
N LYS A 5 27.23 -17.77 -7.06
CA LYS A 5 28.56 -17.16 -6.87
C LYS A 5 29.08 -17.32 -5.44
N HIS A 6 28.21 -17.15 -4.45
CA HIS A 6 28.57 -17.17 -3.03
C HIS A 6 28.33 -18.52 -2.33
N LYS A 7 27.94 -19.56 -3.08
CA LYS A 7 27.66 -20.91 -2.56
C LYS A 7 26.63 -20.93 -1.42
N VAL A 8 25.65 -20.03 -1.47
CA VAL A 8 24.51 -19.98 -0.55
C VAL A 8 23.25 -20.52 -1.24
N THR A 9 22.28 -20.98 -0.45
CA THR A 9 20.99 -21.42 -0.99
C THR A 9 20.21 -20.22 -1.51
N TRP A 10 19.58 -20.38 -2.68
CA TRP A 10 18.79 -19.31 -3.26
C TRP A 10 17.49 -19.05 -2.47
N THR A 11 16.93 -20.10 -1.84
CA THR A 11 15.76 -20.01 -0.95
C THR A 11 16.11 -19.30 0.36
N GLY A 12 17.31 -19.54 0.92
CA GLY A 12 17.79 -18.82 2.11
C GLY A 12 18.08 -17.34 1.82
N LEU A 13 18.57 -17.02 0.62
CA LEU A 13 18.68 -15.63 0.16
C LEU A 13 17.31 -14.97 0.02
N GLY A 14 16.33 -15.69 -0.56
CA GLY A 14 14.94 -15.24 -0.67
C GLY A 14 14.33 -14.92 0.69
N ASP A 15 14.55 -15.76 1.68
CA ASP A 15 14.08 -15.54 3.05
C ASP A 15 14.59 -14.23 3.64
N GLY A 16 15.84 -13.85 3.36
CA GLY A 16 16.40 -12.57 3.78
C GLY A 16 15.71 -11.38 3.10
N LEU A 17 15.49 -11.47 1.79
CA LEU A 17 14.81 -10.43 1.02
C LEU A 17 13.34 -10.26 1.43
N CYS A 18 12.62 -11.36 1.62
CA CYS A 18 11.21 -11.35 2.01
C CYS A 18 10.97 -10.77 3.41
N VAL A 19 11.95 -10.85 4.32
CA VAL A 19 11.84 -10.19 5.63
C VAL A 19 11.95 -8.67 5.51
N VAL A 20 12.78 -8.15 4.61
CA VAL A 20 13.00 -6.69 4.49
C VAL A 20 12.06 -6.02 3.50
N ALA A 21 11.54 -6.75 2.51
CA ALA A 21 10.63 -6.22 1.49
C ALA A 21 9.40 -5.48 2.06
N PRO A 22 8.74 -5.97 3.15
CA PRO A 22 7.61 -5.25 3.75
C PRO A 22 7.97 -3.86 4.28
N LEU A 23 9.20 -3.61 4.72
CA LEU A 23 9.61 -2.24 5.09
C LEU A 23 9.61 -1.31 3.89
N GLY A 24 10.06 -1.80 2.72
CA GLY A 24 9.95 -1.05 1.47
C GLY A 24 8.50 -0.76 1.08
N LEU A 25 7.61 -1.74 1.27
CA LEU A 25 6.16 -1.54 1.07
C LEU A 25 5.60 -0.48 2.02
N LEU A 26 5.93 -0.55 3.31
CA LEU A 26 5.51 0.43 4.32
C LEU A 26 5.88 1.86 3.91
N PHE A 27 7.16 2.09 3.57
CA PHE A 27 7.63 3.43 3.20
C PHE A 27 7.07 3.90 1.86
N GLY A 28 6.92 2.99 0.88
CA GLY A 28 6.26 3.31 -0.38
C GLY A 28 4.83 3.80 -0.17
N ARG A 29 4.05 3.10 0.68
CA ARG A 29 2.68 3.49 1.01
C ARG A 29 2.61 4.78 1.83
N ALA A 30 3.55 4.99 2.75
CA ALA A 30 3.66 6.26 3.46
C ALA A 30 3.93 7.42 2.50
N ALA A 31 4.79 7.23 1.49
CA ALA A 31 5.01 8.23 0.44
C ALA A 31 3.75 8.48 -0.39
N ASN A 32 2.99 7.44 -0.77
CA ASN A 32 1.70 7.63 -1.46
C ASN A 32 0.71 8.46 -0.63
N PHE A 33 0.64 8.21 0.69
CA PHE A 33 -0.21 8.99 1.58
C PHE A 33 0.22 10.47 1.65
N ILE A 34 1.52 10.74 1.79
CA ILE A 34 2.08 12.10 1.82
C ILE A 34 1.81 12.84 0.50
N ASN A 35 1.94 12.14 -0.62
CA ASN A 35 1.66 12.69 -1.94
C ASN A 35 0.17 12.82 -2.22
N GLY A 36 -0.70 12.17 -1.44
CA GLY A 36 -2.15 12.17 -1.68
C GLY A 36 -2.57 11.33 -2.90
N GLU A 37 -1.80 10.29 -3.24
CA GLU A 37 -2.03 9.39 -4.37
C GLU A 37 -2.60 8.05 -3.91
N LEU A 38 -3.34 7.33 -4.77
CA LEU A 38 -3.87 5.99 -4.50
C LEU A 38 -4.74 5.91 -3.22
N TYR A 39 -5.56 6.93 -2.99
CA TYR A 39 -6.50 6.95 -1.87
C TYR A 39 -7.63 5.94 -2.04
N GLY A 40 -8.36 5.77 -0.94
CA GLY A 40 -9.44 4.81 -0.87
C GLY A 40 -10.76 5.36 -1.39
N ARG A 41 -11.75 4.48 -1.32
CA ARG A 41 -13.15 4.81 -1.62
C ARG A 41 -13.66 5.89 -0.69
N VAL A 42 -14.69 6.58 -1.15
CA VAL A 42 -15.46 7.55 -0.36
C VAL A 42 -15.97 6.89 0.92
N ALA A 43 -15.71 7.54 2.05
CA ALA A 43 -15.93 7.01 3.40
C ALA A 43 -16.83 7.97 4.18
N ASN A 44 -18.14 7.74 4.12
CA ASN A 44 -19.11 8.52 4.88
C ASN A 44 -19.26 7.96 6.29
N GLY A 45 -19.07 8.81 7.31
CA GLY A 45 -19.28 8.44 8.72
C GLY A 45 -18.07 7.78 9.41
N VAL A 46 -16.89 7.79 8.80
CA VAL A 46 -15.65 7.29 9.39
C VAL A 46 -14.86 8.44 10.00
N ALA A 47 -14.61 8.40 11.31
CA ALA A 47 -13.99 9.51 12.05
C ALA A 47 -12.53 9.81 11.63
N TRP A 48 -11.85 8.86 11.01
CA TRP A 48 -10.47 8.99 10.50
C TRP A 48 -10.40 9.10 8.97
N ALA A 49 -11.52 9.40 8.30
CA ALA A 49 -11.50 9.68 6.87
C ALA A 49 -10.72 10.97 6.58
N VAL A 50 -10.01 10.98 5.47
CA VAL A 50 -9.14 12.09 5.05
C VAL A 50 -9.66 12.68 3.75
N LYS A 51 -9.66 14.01 3.66
CA LYS A 51 -9.96 14.74 2.43
C LYS A 51 -8.66 14.99 1.69
N PHE A 52 -8.53 14.46 0.47
CA PHE A 52 -7.32 14.58 -0.33
C PHE A 52 -7.50 15.68 -1.38
N PRO A 53 -6.69 16.76 -1.37
CA PRO A 53 -6.82 17.85 -2.36
C PRO A 53 -6.76 17.40 -3.82
N LEU A 54 -5.93 16.39 -4.12
CA LEU A 54 -5.81 15.80 -5.45
C LEU A 54 -7.11 15.18 -5.96
N SER A 55 -8.01 14.74 -5.06
CA SER A 55 -9.29 14.15 -5.48
C SER A 55 -10.22 15.18 -6.12
N LEU A 56 -9.94 16.48 -6.01
CA LEU A 56 -10.66 17.51 -6.75
C LEU A 56 -10.59 17.27 -8.27
N MET A 57 -9.48 16.70 -8.76
CA MET A 57 -9.30 16.43 -10.20
C MET A 57 -10.21 15.33 -10.74
N GLU A 58 -10.78 14.52 -9.86
CA GLU A 58 -11.76 13.48 -10.22
C GLU A 58 -13.20 13.99 -10.18
N GLU A 59 -13.44 15.15 -9.58
CA GLU A 59 -14.79 15.75 -9.49
C GLU A 59 -15.22 16.38 -10.82
N PRO A 60 -16.53 16.57 -11.07
CA PRO A 60 -17.01 17.23 -12.28
C PRO A 60 -16.41 18.63 -12.47
N PRO A 61 -16.19 19.10 -13.72
CA PRO A 61 -15.59 20.42 -13.99
C PRO A 61 -16.31 21.59 -13.32
N GLU A 62 -17.62 21.47 -13.09
CA GLU A 62 -18.43 22.46 -12.37
C GLU A 62 -17.99 22.60 -10.90
N VAL A 63 -17.75 21.47 -10.22
CA VAL A 63 -17.28 21.43 -8.82
C VAL A 63 -15.85 21.96 -8.74
N GLN A 64 -15.00 21.57 -9.68
CA GLN A 64 -13.61 22.09 -9.77
C GLN A 64 -13.60 23.61 -9.91
N SER A 65 -14.44 24.14 -10.80
CA SER A 65 -14.54 25.59 -11.06
C SER A 65 -15.07 26.34 -9.83
N ALA A 66 -16.08 25.79 -9.15
CA ALA A 66 -16.63 26.38 -7.92
C ALA A 66 -15.60 26.39 -6.78
N ALA A 67 -14.89 25.29 -6.57
CA ALA A 67 -13.81 25.20 -5.59
C ALA A 67 -12.70 26.22 -5.88
N TRP A 68 -12.34 26.38 -7.16
CA TRP A 68 -11.32 27.34 -7.59
C TRP A 68 -11.72 28.78 -7.32
N GLN A 69 -12.96 29.15 -7.65
CA GLN A 69 -13.50 30.49 -7.42
C GLN A 69 -13.52 30.84 -5.93
N GLU A 70 -13.96 29.90 -5.09
CA GLU A 70 -14.04 30.13 -3.65
C GLU A 70 -12.65 30.25 -3.01
N CYS A 71 -11.69 29.41 -3.43
CA CYS A 71 -10.31 29.52 -2.96
C CYS A 71 -9.65 30.82 -3.43
N THR A 72 -9.90 31.26 -4.67
CA THR A 72 -9.39 32.54 -5.22
C THR A 72 -10.00 33.75 -4.51
N ARG A 73 -11.24 33.64 -4.03
CA ARG A 73 -11.90 34.70 -3.24
C ARG A 73 -11.18 34.95 -1.91
N ILE A 74 -10.66 33.89 -1.29
CA ILE A 74 -9.92 33.95 -0.03
C ILE A 74 -8.46 34.35 -0.27
N GLU A 75 -7.85 33.79 -1.32
CA GLU A 75 -6.45 34.02 -1.67
C GLU A 75 -6.36 34.49 -3.14
N PRO A 76 -6.40 35.81 -3.39
CA PRO A 76 -6.42 36.37 -4.75
C PRO A 76 -5.20 35.99 -5.60
N SER A 77 -4.07 35.62 -4.97
CA SER A 77 -2.85 35.18 -5.66
C SER A 77 -3.04 33.87 -6.45
N LEU A 78 -4.09 33.10 -6.16
CA LEU A 78 -4.46 31.89 -6.92
C LEU A 78 -5.10 32.19 -8.29
N GLY A 79 -5.54 33.43 -8.53
CA GLY A 79 -6.21 33.82 -9.78
C GLY A 79 -5.33 33.66 -11.03
N ASP A 80 -4.02 33.81 -10.89
CA ASP A 80 -3.05 33.73 -11.99
C ASP A 80 -2.51 32.31 -12.21
N ALA A 81 -2.72 31.41 -11.25
CA ALA A 81 -2.02 30.13 -11.15
C ALA A 81 -2.94 28.93 -11.41
N GLN A 82 -3.24 28.58 -12.67
CA GLN A 82 -4.11 27.44 -13.02
C GLN A 82 -3.46 26.05 -12.81
N SER A 83 -2.82 25.81 -11.67
CA SER A 83 -2.30 24.48 -11.32
C SER A 83 -2.78 24.06 -9.94
N VAL A 84 -3.19 22.80 -9.83
CA VAL A 84 -3.60 22.18 -8.56
C VAL A 84 -2.50 22.26 -7.52
N ASP A 85 -1.23 22.19 -7.93
CA ASP A 85 -0.09 22.26 -7.01
C ASP A 85 -0.03 23.61 -6.27
N HIS A 86 -0.34 24.71 -6.97
CA HIS A 86 -0.44 26.03 -6.35
C HIS A 86 -1.62 26.12 -5.36
N LEU A 87 -2.76 25.54 -5.72
CA LEU A 87 -3.91 25.44 -4.81
C LEU A 87 -3.59 24.63 -3.55
N ILE A 88 -2.89 23.50 -3.71
CA ILE A 88 -2.45 22.64 -2.60
C ILE A 88 -1.44 23.38 -1.72
N ALA A 89 -0.49 24.10 -2.31
CA ALA A 89 0.46 24.91 -1.57
C ALA A 89 -0.25 25.99 -0.75
N ALA A 90 -1.17 26.74 -1.36
CA ALA A 90 -1.97 27.74 -0.66
C ALA A 90 -2.81 27.13 0.47
N ALA A 91 -3.43 25.97 0.26
CA ALA A 91 -4.19 25.27 1.29
C ALA A 91 -3.31 24.78 2.46
N ARG A 92 -2.02 24.49 2.23
CA ARG A 92 -1.07 24.12 3.30
C ARG A 92 -0.67 25.32 4.16
N GLU A 93 -0.61 26.50 3.57
CA GLU A 93 -0.17 27.73 4.24
C GLU A 93 -1.34 28.50 4.87
N ASN A 94 -2.51 28.49 4.25
CA ASN A 94 -3.70 29.24 4.67
C ASN A 94 -4.83 28.29 5.14
N PRO A 95 -5.13 28.25 6.46
CA PRO A 95 -6.20 27.41 7.01
C PRO A 95 -7.60 27.72 6.47
N GLU A 96 -7.87 28.96 6.05
CA GLU A 96 -9.16 29.34 5.49
C GLU A 96 -9.36 28.72 4.10
N VAL A 97 -8.30 28.73 3.27
CA VAL A 97 -8.28 28.05 1.97
C VAL A 97 -8.44 26.54 2.18
N SER A 98 -7.75 25.94 3.14
CA SER A 98 -7.92 24.51 3.45
C SER A 98 -9.35 24.17 3.85
N LYS A 99 -10.01 25.03 4.64
CA LYS A 99 -11.39 24.82 5.09
C LYS A 99 -12.36 24.92 3.91
N ALA A 100 -12.23 25.98 3.11
CA ALA A 100 -13.07 26.20 1.93
C ALA A 100 -12.92 25.06 0.91
N LEU A 101 -11.68 24.70 0.56
CA LEU A 101 -11.39 23.56 -0.31
C LEU A 101 -12.00 22.27 0.25
N GLY A 102 -11.92 22.07 1.56
CA GLY A 102 -12.49 20.93 2.25
C GLY A 102 -14.00 20.75 2.04
N GLU A 103 -14.77 21.80 1.76
CA GLU A 103 -16.21 21.68 1.50
C GLU A 103 -16.53 21.01 0.17
N PHE A 104 -15.61 21.09 -0.80
CA PHE A 104 -15.72 20.48 -2.12
C PHE A 104 -15.11 19.08 -2.20
N LEU A 105 -14.41 18.63 -1.15
CA LEU A 105 -13.72 17.35 -1.13
C LEU A 105 -14.53 16.29 -0.37
N GLN A 106 -14.72 15.15 -1.01
CA GLN A 106 -15.31 13.98 -0.38
C GLN A 106 -14.33 13.33 0.60
N PRO A 107 -14.76 12.98 1.83
CA PRO A 107 -13.92 12.25 2.77
C PRO A 107 -13.68 10.82 2.26
N ARG A 108 -12.43 10.36 2.27
CA ARG A 108 -12.03 9.05 1.74
C ARG A 108 -11.25 8.24 2.77
N HIS A 109 -11.27 6.91 2.61
CA HIS A 109 -10.40 6.05 3.42
C HIS A 109 -8.92 6.32 3.08
N PRO A 110 -8.04 6.53 4.08
CA PRO A 110 -6.59 6.54 3.85
C PRO A 110 -6.07 5.10 3.64
N SER A 111 -6.48 4.45 2.54
CA SER A 111 -6.15 3.05 2.22
C SER A 111 -4.66 2.79 2.19
N GLN A 112 -3.85 3.79 1.83
CA GLN A 112 -2.39 3.72 1.85
C GLN A 112 -1.86 3.42 3.26
N ILE A 113 -2.44 4.02 4.30
CA ILE A 113 -2.07 3.72 5.68
C ILE A 113 -2.46 2.29 6.02
N TYR A 114 -3.64 1.83 5.61
CA TYR A 114 -4.07 0.45 5.86
C TYR A 114 -3.14 -0.56 5.17
N GLU A 115 -2.83 -0.33 3.89
CA GLU A 115 -1.91 -1.15 3.10
C GLU A 115 -0.49 -1.12 3.71
N GLY A 116 -0.01 0.05 4.13
CA GLY A 116 1.29 0.18 4.80
C GLY A 116 1.34 -0.56 6.14
N LEU A 117 0.27 -0.49 6.94
CA LEU A 117 0.19 -1.21 8.21
C LEU A 117 0.07 -2.73 8.01
N LEU A 118 -0.69 -3.20 7.03
CA LEU A 118 -0.92 -4.63 6.81
C LEU A 118 0.20 -5.27 5.99
N GLU A 119 0.40 -4.82 4.75
CA GLU A 119 1.39 -5.37 3.82
C GLU A 119 2.82 -4.98 4.20
N GLY A 120 2.98 -3.91 4.99
CA GLY A 120 4.28 -3.43 5.45
C GLY A 120 4.58 -3.84 6.90
N LEU A 121 4.02 -3.13 7.87
CA LEU A 121 4.39 -3.30 9.28
C LEU A 121 4.00 -4.68 9.84
N ALA A 122 2.75 -5.10 9.68
CA ALA A 122 2.27 -6.38 10.21
C ALA A 122 2.99 -7.55 9.54
N LEU A 123 3.13 -7.52 8.20
CA LEU A 123 3.88 -8.54 7.47
C LEU A 123 5.36 -8.59 7.91
N PHE A 124 6.02 -7.44 8.08
CA PHE A 124 7.38 -7.37 8.63
C PHE A 124 7.46 -8.05 10.00
N LEU A 125 6.57 -7.68 10.93
CA LEU A 125 6.57 -8.21 12.28
C LEU A 125 6.36 -9.73 12.29
N ILE A 126 5.42 -10.26 11.50
CA ILE A 126 5.20 -11.70 11.37
C ILE A 126 6.49 -12.40 10.93
N LEU A 127 7.11 -11.95 9.84
CA LEU A 127 8.29 -12.60 9.28
C LEU A 127 9.52 -12.44 10.19
N TYR A 128 9.69 -11.26 10.79
CA TYR A 128 10.78 -10.97 11.71
C TYR A 128 10.66 -11.80 13.00
N ILE A 129 9.46 -11.90 13.58
CA ILE A 129 9.21 -12.74 14.76
C ILE A 129 9.53 -14.20 14.43
N VAL A 130 9.08 -14.73 13.30
CA VAL A 130 9.39 -16.11 12.89
C VAL A 130 10.91 -16.29 12.71
N ARG A 131 11.60 -15.32 12.08
CA ARG A 131 13.05 -15.34 11.89
C ARG A 131 13.81 -15.41 13.22
N VAL A 132 13.41 -14.61 14.20
CA VAL A 132 14.08 -14.53 15.51
C VAL A 132 13.72 -15.73 16.39
N ARG A 133 12.46 -16.18 16.36
CA ARG A 133 11.96 -17.30 17.18
C ARG A 133 12.43 -18.66 16.69
N PHE A 134 12.61 -18.82 15.38
CA PHE A 134 13.02 -20.05 14.72
C PHE A 134 14.34 -19.87 13.96
N ARG A 135 15.43 -19.62 14.70
CA ARG A 135 16.77 -19.35 14.14
C ARG A 135 17.28 -20.44 13.18
N ASN A 136 16.85 -21.69 13.38
CA ASN A 136 17.21 -22.85 12.57
C ASN A 136 16.09 -23.27 11.59
N ALA A 137 15.21 -22.33 11.23
CA ALA A 137 14.17 -22.59 10.23
C ALA A 137 14.77 -23.15 8.92
N PRO A 138 14.05 -24.03 8.23
CA PRO A 138 14.44 -24.48 6.90
C PRO A 138 14.36 -23.33 5.90
N ASP A 139 15.29 -23.31 4.95
CA ASP A 139 15.36 -22.30 3.91
C ASP A 139 14.09 -22.31 3.04
N GLY A 140 13.55 -21.14 2.77
CA GLY A 140 12.32 -20.95 2.00
C GLY A 140 11.06 -20.83 2.86
N LEU A 141 11.15 -21.02 4.19
CA LEU A 141 10.00 -20.85 5.08
C LEU A 141 9.47 -19.42 5.05
N LEU A 142 10.36 -18.43 5.20
CA LEU A 142 9.95 -17.02 5.30
C LEU A 142 9.43 -16.50 3.95
N THR A 143 10.02 -16.98 2.86
CA THR A 143 9.53 -16.73 1.50
C THR A 143 8.12 -17.30 1.33
N GLY A 144 7.88 -18.54 1.79
CA GLY A 144 6.55 -19.16 1.74
C GLY A 144 5.49 -18.43 2.58
N LEU A 145 5.88 -17.92 3.76
CA LEU A 145 5.01 -17.09 4.61
C LEU A 145 4.74 -15.71 3.99
N PHE A 146 5.73 -15.09 3.35
CA PHE A 146 5.53 -13.84 2.61
C PHE A 146 4.47 -14.02 1.51
N PHE A 147 4.61 -15.07 0.69
CA PHE A 147 3.64 -15.40 -0.36
C PHE A 147 2.27 -15.85 0.16
N LEU A 148 2.17 -16.21 1.45
CA LEU A 148 0.89 -16.52 2.10
C LEU A 148 0.20 -15.25 2.60
N PHE A 149 0.89 -14.45 3.40
CA PHE A 149 0.28 -13.33 4.12
C PHE A 149 0.11 -12.08 3.26
N TYR A 150 1.05 -11.80 2.34
CA TYR A 150 0.92 -10.65 1.44
C TYR A 150 -0.40 -10.65 0.67
N PRO A 151 -0.79 -11.72 -0.07
CA PRO A 151 -2.05 -11.72 -0.81
C PRO A 151 -3.28 -11.65 0.11
N ILE A 152 -3.22 -12.21 1.32
CA ILE A 152 -4.31 -12.10 2.32
C ILE A 152 -4.52 -10.62 2.69
N PHE A 153 -3.44 -9.92 3.02
CA PHE A 153 -3.48 -8.49 3.35
C PHE A 153 -3.91 -7.65 2.15
N ARG A 154 -3.45 -7.99 0.95
CA ARG A 154 -3.84 -7.32 -0.30
C ARG A 154 -5.34 -7.41 -0.55
N ILE A 155 -5.92 -8.61 -0.40
CA ILE A 155 -7.37 -8.84 -0.59
C ILE A 155 -8.19 -8.02 0.41
N PHE A 156 -7.72 -7.93 1.66
CA PHE A 156 -8.37 -7.12 2.70
C PHE A 156 -8.24 -5.62 2.41
N GLY A 157 -7.04 -5.14 2.07
CA GLY A 157 -6.79 -3.73 1.75
C GLY A 157 -7.57 -3.24 0.53
N GLU A 158 -7.76 -4.11 -0.48
CA GLU A 158 -8.53 -3.80 -1.68
C GLU A 158 -10.01 -3.47 -1.40
N GLN A 159 -10.57 -3.90 -0.25
CA GLN A 159 -11.93 -3.52 0.14
C GLN A 159 -12.09 -2.02 0.39
N PHE A 160 -11.00 -1.34 0.76
CA PHE A 160 -10.99 0.09 1.06
C PHE A 160 -10.43 0.94 -0.08
N ARG A 161 -9.72 0.31 -1.03
CA ARG A 161 -9.06 1.01 -2.14
C ARG A 161 -10.04 1.31 -3.27
N GLU A 162 -9.89 2.49 -3.86
CA GLU A 162 -10.60 2.85 -5.08
C GLU A 162 -9.94 2.16 -6.28
N PRO A 163 -10.70 1.48 -7.16
CA PRO A 163 -10.12 0.79 -8.30
C PRO A 163 -9.53 1.80 -9.28
N ASP A 164 -8.20 1.87 -9.31
CA ASP A 164 -7.38 2.73 -10.15
C ASP A 164 -7.09 2.12 -11.54
N ALA A 165 -7.52 0.89 -11.76
CA ALA A 165 -7.30 0.16 -13.00
C ALA A 165 -8.52 -0.69 -13.39
N GLU A 166 -8.70 -0.86 -14.70
CA GLU A 166 -9.71 -1.77 -15.25
C GLU A 166 -9.60 -3.16 -14.61
N MET A 167 -10.75 -3.72 -14.25
CA MET A 167 -10.87 -5.04 -13.67
C MET A 167 -10.45 -6.10 -14.71
N ILE A 168 -9.76 -7.15 -14.27
CA ILE A 168 -9.46 -8.31 -15.12
C ILE A 168 -10.63 -9.27 -14.97
N GLY A 169 -11.62 -9.14 -15.86
CA GLY A 169 -12.86 -9.91 -15.80
C GLY A 169 -13.64 -9.59 -14.52
N MET A 170 -13.82 -10.57 -13.64
CA MET A 170 -14.53 -10.41 -12.36
C MET A 170 -13.64 -10.00 -11.18
N PHE A 171 -12.32 -9.89 -11.37
CA PHE A 171 -11.37 -9.67 -10.29
C PHE A 171 -10.58 -8.36 -10.44
N THR A 172 -10.25 -7.74 -9.31
CA THR A 172 -9.23 -6.69 -9.29
C THR A 172 -7.86 -7.27 -9.64
N LYS A 173 -6.93 -6.45 -10.16
CA LYS A 173 -5.56 -6.90 -10.47
C LYS A 173 -4.88 -7.50 -9.23
N GLY A 174 -5.09 -6.89 -8.06
CA GLY A 174 -4.57 -7.41 -6.79
C GLY A 174 -5.09 -8.80 -6.45
N GLN A 175 -6.39 -9.04 -6.64
CA GLN A 175 -7.01 -10.35 -6.40
C GLN A 175 -6.53 -11.40 -7.41
N PHE A 176 -6.40 -11.05 -8.68
CA PHE A 176 -5.94 -11.98 -9.72
C PHE A 176 -4.51 -12.48 -9.46
N PHE A 177 -3.58 -11.57 -9.18
CA PHE A 177 -2.19 -11.95 -8.89
C PHE A 177 -2.03 -12.73 -7.58
N SER A 178 -2.96 -12.55 -6.62
CA SER A 178 -2.97 -13.28 -5.36
C SER A 178 -3.09 -14.80 -5.55
N PHE A 179 -3.79 -15.27 -6.60
CA PHE A 179 -3.89 -16.70 -6.90
C PHE A 179 -2.52 -17.35 -7.14
N PHE A 180 -1.66 -16.71 -7.94
CA PHE A 180 -0.32 -17.22 -8.23
C PHE A 180 0.57 -17.19 -6.99
N MET A 181 0.40 -16.19 -6.12
CA MET A 181 1.14 -16.10 -4.87
C MET A 181 0.80 -17.25 -3.93
N PHE A 182 -0.46 -17.66 -3.82
CA PHE A 182 -0.82 -18.84 -3.03
C PHE A 182 -0.18 -20.13 -3.57
N ALA A 183 -0.07 -20.28 -4.90
CA ALA A 183 0.63 -21.42 -5.49
C ALA A 183 2.14 -21.41 -5.12
N PHE A 184 2.79 -20.25 -5.18
CA PHE A 184 4.17 -20.12 -4.72
C PHE A 184 4.31 -20.40 -3.22
N SER A 185 3.39 -19.91 -2.40
CA SER A 185 3.36 -20.19 -0.97
C SER A 185 3.35 -21.70 -0.70
N ALA A 186 2.45 -22.46 -1.35
CA ALA A 186 2.38 -23.90 -1.20
C ALA A 186 3.70 -24.59 -1.60
N ALA A 187 4.33 -24.18 -2.70
CA ALA A 187 5.60 -24.74 -3.17
C ALA A 187 6.75 -24.49 -2.17
N PHE A 188 6.89 -23.27 -1.67
CA PHE A 188 7.95 -22.91 -0.72
C PHE A 188 7.73 -23.56 0.64
N LEU A 189 6.51 -23.60 1.15
CA LEU A 189 6.19 -24.26 2.42
C LEU A 189 6.40 -25.78 2.35
N ALA A 190 6.04 -26.41 1.23
CA ALA A 190 6.32 -27.84 1.01
C ALA A 190 7.84 -28.12 0.95
N HIS A 191 8.61 -27.24 0.30
CA HIS A 191 10.06 -27.33 0.27
C HIS A 191 10.67 -27.18 1.69
N ALA A 192 10.25 -26.16 2.42
CA ALA A 192 10.66 -25.88 3.79
C ALA A 192 10.35 -27.08 4.71
N TRP A 193 9.14 -27.64 4.62
CA TRP A 193 8.71 -28.81 5.39
C TRP A 193 9.59 -30.04 5.14
N ARG A 194 9.92 -30.33 3.87
CA ARG A 194 10.85 -31.42 3.51
C ARG A 194 12.24 -31.20 4.10
N GLY A 195 12.72 -29.95 4.09
CA GLY A 195 13.99 -29.57 4.72
C GLY A 195 13.98 -29.79 6.23
N TRP A 196 12.89 -29.44 6.91
CA TRP A 196 12.73 -29.64 8.35
C TRP A 196 12.72 -31.11 8.75
N LYS A 197 12.00 -31.97 8.01
CA LYS A 197 12.00 -33.43 8.26
C LYS A 197 13.39 -34.04 8.16
N LYS A 198 14.15 -33.69 7.12
CA LYS A 198 15.52 -34.21 6.93
C LYS A 198 16.46 -33.84 8.08
N ARG A 199 16.28 -32.67 8.68
CA ARG A 199 17.07 -32.20 9.84
C ARG A 199 16.72 -32.89 11.16
N GLN A 200 15.54 -33.53 11.26
CA GLN A 200 15.16 -34.32 12.45
C GLN A 200 15.63 -35.78 12.36
N THR A 201 15.82 -36.27 11.14
CA THR A 201 16.25 -37.65 10.88
C THR A 201 17.76 -37.82 10.73
N ALA A 202 18.52 -36.71 10.82
CA ALA A 202 19.98 -36.66 10.70
C ALA A 202 20.58 -36.24 12.05
#